data_AF-A0A6I9NKH7-F1
#
_entry.id   AF-A0A6I9NKH7-F1
#
_cell.length_a   1.000
_cell.length_b   1.000
_cell.length_c   1.000
_cell.angle_alpha   90.00
_cell.angle_beta   90.00
_cell.angle_gamma   90.00
#
_symmetry.space_group_name_H-M   'P 1'
#
loop_
_entity.id
_entity.type
_entity.pdbx_description
1 polymer ?
#
loop_
_entity_poly.entity_id
_entity_poly.type
_entity_poly.pdbx_seq_one_letter_code
_entity_poly.pdbx_strand_id
1 'polypeptide(L)'
;MTTITDVPYLLFLSMCNEFSSIFQLCQFVMENSQNAPLVHATLETLLRFLNWIPLGYIFETKLISTLVYKFLNVPMFRNVTLKCLTEIAGVSVNQYEEQFVNQFTLTMGQLKQMLPLNTNIRVAYANGKDDEQNFIQNLSLFLCTFLKEHGQLIEKRNNLRESLME
;
A
#
# COMPACT_ATOMS: atom_id res chain seq x y z
N MET A 1 -37.14 8.07 11.90
CA MET A 1 -36.72 9.37 11.33
C MET A 1 -35.21 9.29 11.23
N THR A 2 -34.65 8.96 10.07
CA THR A 2 -33.21 8.93 9.83
C THR A 2 -32.69 10.36 9.87
N THR A 3 -31.70 10.62 10.73
CA THR A 3 -31.06 11.93 10.84
C THR A 3 -30.05 12.10 9.70
N ILE A 4 -29.75 13.33 9.30
CA ILE A 4 -28.80 13.62 8.20
C ILE A 4 -27.40 13.03 8.46
N THR A 5 -27.06 12.77 9.73
CA THR A 5 -25.83 12.08 10.16
C THR A 5 -25.82 10.57 9.93
N ASP A 6 -26.98 9.93 9.68
CA ASP A 6 -27.10 8.50 9.42
C ASP A 6 -26.84 8.15 7.94
N VAL A 7 -26.87 9.15 7.04
CA VAL A 7 -26.73 8.93 5.59
C VAL A 7 -25.35 8.39 5.19
N PRO A 8 -24.21 8.89 5.72
CA PRO A 8 -22.90 8.32 5.43
C PRO A 8 -22.76 6.88 5.97
N TYR A 9 -23.35 6.60 7.12
CA TYR A 9 -23.31 5.29 7.76
C TYR A 9 -24.18 4.26 7.02
N LEU A 10 -25.36 4.65 6.55
CA LEU A 10 -26.23 3.81 5.72
C LEU A 10 -25.64 3.56 4.33
N LEU A 11 -25.00 4.57 3.72
CA LEU A 11 -24.25 4.39 2.47
C LEU A 11 -23.08 3.42 2.67
N PHE A 12 -22.34 3.54 3.77
CA PHE A 12 -21.27 2.62 4.15
C PHE A 12 -21.79 1.20 4.31
N LEU A 13 -22.88 0.98 5.05
CA LEU A 13 -23.47 -0.34 5.23
C LEU A 13 -23.95 -0.97 3.91
N SER A 14 -24.60 -0.17 3.04
CA SER A 14 -25.03 -0.64 1.72
C SER A 14 -23.83 -0.99 0.83
N MET A 15 -22.78 -0.16 0.84
CA MET A 15 -21.56 -0.41 0.08
C MET A 15 -20.79 -1.61 0.62
N CYS A 16 -20.70 -1.80 1.94
CA CYS A 16 -20.05 -2.96 2.55
C CYS A 16 -20.72 -4.28 2.14
N ASN A 17 -22.06 -4.30 2.02
CA ASN A 17 -22.78 -5.48 1.54
C ASN A 17 -22.44 -5.85 0.09
N GLU A 18 -22.15 -4.88 -0.76
CA GLU A 18 -21.75 -5.11 -2.16
C GLU A 18 -20.22 -5.14 -2.36
N PHE A 19 -19.46 -4.71 -1.35
CA PHE A 19 -18.01 -4.53 -1.45
C PHE A 19 -17.28 -5.85 -1.72
N SER A 20 -17.78 -6.97 -1.20
CA SER A 20 -17.20 -8.29 -1.46
C SER A 20 -17.07 -8.56 -2.98
N SER A 21 -18.10 -8.23 -3.76
CA SER A 21 -18.10 -8.40 -5.21
C SER A 21 -17.12 -7.46 -5.91
N ILE A 22 -17.03 -6.20 -5.43
CA ILE A 22 -16.08 -5.22 -5.96
C ILE A 22 -14.64 -5.69 -5.71
N PHE A 23 -14.35 -6.14 -4.48
CA PHE A 23 -13.03 -6.62 -4.12
C PHE A 23 -12.64 -7.88 -4.90
N GLN A 24 -13.56 -8.82 -5.06
CA GLN A 24 -13.35 -10.02 -5.90
C GLN A 24 -13.04 -9.65 -7.34
N LEU A 25 -13.73 -8.66 -7.91
CA LEU A 25 -13.43 -8.15 -9.25
C LEU A 25 -12.04 -7.51 -9.30
N CYS A 26 -11.68 -6.68 -8.33
CA CYS A 26 -10.35 -6.08 -8.25
C CYS A 26 -9.26 -7.17 -8.16
N GLN A 27 -9.44 -8.19 -7.31
CA GLN A 27 -8.51 -9.31 -7.21
C GLN A 27 -8.41 -10.08 -8.53
N PHE A 28 -9.54 -10.40 -9.15
CA PHE A 28 -9.56 -11.11 -10.43
C PHE A 28 -8.78 -10.35 -11.51
N VAL A 29 -9.01 -9.04 -11.65
CA VAL A 29 -8.29 -8.21 -12.62
C VAL A 29 -6.81 -8.13 -12.29
N MET A 30 -6.45 -7.88 -11.02
CA MET A 30 -5.05 -7.83 -10.58
C MET A 30 -4.33 -9.16 -10.82
N GLU A 31 -4.99 -10.30 -10.69
CA GLU A 31 -4.38 -11.62 -10.87
C GLU A 31 -4.29 -12.06 -12.33
N ASN A 32 -5.31 -11.76 -13.16
CA ASN A 32 -5.46 -12.40 -14.46
C ASN A 32 -5.30 -11.45 -15.67
N SER A 33 -5.49 -10.13 -15.48
CA SER A 33 -5.46 -9.20 -16.60
C SER A 33 -4.02 -8.87 -17.04
N GLN A 34 -3.81 -8.81 -18.35
CA GLN A 34 -2.60 -8.28 -18.99
C GLN A 34 -2.84 -6.88 -19.60
N ASN A 35 -4.06 -6.35 -19.51
CA ASN A 35 -4.40 -5.02 -20.01
C ASN A 35 -3.91 -3.96 -19.02
N ALA A 36 -2.78 -3.31 -19.32
CA ALA A 36 -2.12 -2.38 -18.41
C ALA A 36 -3.01 -1.17 -18.00
N PRO A 37 -3.73 -0.48 -18.92
CA PRO A 37 -4.69 0.55 -18.53
C PRO A 37 -5.76 0.07 -17.55
N LEU A 38 -6.32 -1.12 -17.76
CA LEU A 38 -7.31 -1.72 -16.87
C LEU A 38 -6.73 -2.04 -15.49
N VAL A 39 -5.52 -2.60 -15.45
CA VAL A 39 -4.82 -2.87 -14.18
C VAL A 39 -4.54 -1.57 -13.43
N HIS A 40 -4.06 -0.53 -14.11
CA HIS A 40 -3.83 0.78 -13.50
C HIS A 40 -5.11 1.38 -12.92
N ALA A 41 -6.21 1.38 -13.69
CA ALA A 41 -7.51 1.85 -13.24
C ALA A 41 -8.01 1.07 -12.01
N THR A 42 -7.74 -0.25 -11.99
CA THR A 42 -8.08 -1.13 -10.85
C THR A 42 -7.27 -0.79 -9.60
N LEU A 43 -5.98 -0.49 -9.72
CA LEU A 43 -5.14 -0.07 -8.60
C LEU A 43 -5.56 1.30 -8.06
N GLU A 44 -5.89 2.28 -8.92
CA GLU A 44 -6.44 3.57 -8.48
C GLU A 44 -7.80 3.41 -7.78
N THR A 45 -8.63 2.50 -8.27
CA THR A 45 -9.92 2.18 -7.66
C THR A 45 -9.73 1.57 -6.28
N LEU A 46 -8.83 0.57 -6.17
CA LEU A 46 -8.45 -0.02 -4.90
C LEU A 46 -7.95 1.03 -3.91
N LEU A 47 -7.09 1.96 -4.35
CA LEU A 47 -6.54 3.03 -3.51
C LEU A 47 -7.64 3.85 -2.83
N ARG A 48 -8.72 4.19 -3.55
CA ARG A 48 -9.85 4.94 -2.98
C ARG A 48 -10.67 4.10 -1.99
N PHE A 49 -10.70 2.79 -2.18
CA PHE A 49 -11.43 1.88 -1.31
C PHE A 49 -10.70 1.49 -0.04
N LEU A 50 -9.36 1.49 0.00
CA LEU A 50 -8.60 1.04 1.18
C LEU A 50 -9.04 1.69 2.51
N ASN A 51 -9.53 2.93 2.47
CA ASN A 51 -10.04 3.66 3.64
C ASN A 51 -11.41 3.19 4.16
N TRP A 52 -12.16 2.40 3.39
CA TRP A 52 -13.56 2.05 3.67
C TRP A 52 -13.79 0.55 3.85
N ILE A 53 -12.78 -0.28 3.60
CA ILE A 53 -13.02 -1.72 3.44
C ILE A 53 -12.74 -2.46 4.74
N PRO A 54 -13.47 -3.55 5.03
CA PRO A 54 -13.17 -4.35 6.20
C PRO A 54 -11.73 -4.83 6.18
N LEU A 55 -11.03 -4.68 7.32
CA LEU A 55 -9.59 -4.94 7.42
C LEU A 55 -9.21 -6.38 7.08
N GLY A 56 -10.12 -7.35 7.25
CA GLY A 56 -9.91 -8.73 6.83
C GLY A 56 -9.58 -8.87 5.33
N TYR A 57 -10.18 -8.05 4.46
CA TYR A 57 -9.83 -8.06 3.03
C TYR A 57 -8.38 -7.59 2.77
N ILE A 58 -7.83 -6.74 3.63
CA ILE A 58 -6.46 -6.22 3.52
C ILE A 58 -5.46 -7.23 4.10
N PHE A 59 -5.70 -7.69 5.33
CA PHE A 59 -4.71 -8.40 6.13
C PHE A 59 -4.89 -9.93 6.16
N GLU A 60 -6.06 -10.45 5.81
CA GLU A 60 -6.35 -11.89 5.79
C GLU A 60 -6.37 -12.48 4.37
N THR A 61 -6.05 -11.65 3.36
CA THR A 61 -5.92 -12.06 1.96
C THR A 61 -4.48 -11.88 1.45
N LYS A 62 -4.25 -12.25 0.18
CA LYS A 62 -2.95 -12.06 -0.49
C LYS A 62 -2.71 -10.63 -1.00
N LEU A 63 -3.58 -9.67 -0.67
CA LEU A 63 -3.54 -8.32 -1.23
C LEU A 63 -2.16 -7.65 -1.12
N ILE A 64 -1.59 -7.61 0.10
CA ILE A 64 -0.29 -6.98 0.36
C ILE A 64 0.81 -7.64 -0.50
N SER A 65 0.87 -8.97 -0.49
CA SER A 65 1.87 -9.70 -1.30
C SER A 65 1.71 -9.46 -2.79
N THR A 66 0.46 -9.41 -3.30
CA THR A 66 0.18 -9.12 -4.71
C THR A 66 0.62 -7.71 -5.09
N LEU A 67 0.31 -6.70 -4.24
CA LEU A 67 0.76 -5.33 -4.45
C LEU A 67 2.30 -5.25 -4.54
N VAL A 68 2.99 -5.81 -3.55
CA VAL A 68 4.45 -5.75 -3.47
C VAL A 68 5.11 -6.50 -4.64
N TYR A 69 4.78 -7.77 -4.86
CA TYR A 69 5.52 -8.59 -5.81
C TYR A 69 5.13 -8.39 -7.27
N LYS A 70 3.84 -8.11 -7.55
CA LYS A 70 3.36 -8.03 -8.93
C LYS A 70 3.46 -6.63 -9.52
N PHE A 71 3.34 -5.59 -8.69
CA PHE A 71 3.15 -4.24 -9.19
C PHE A 71 4.21 -3.23 -8.74
N LEU A 72 4.80 -3.37 -7.55
CA LEU A 72 5.72 -2.37 -7.02
C LEU A 72 6.96 -2.17 -7.88
N ASN A 73 7.54 -3.25 -8.42
CA ASN A 73 8.71 -3.18 -9.30
C ASN A 73 8.39 -2.78 -10.76
N VAL A 74 7.11 -2.64 -11.12
CA VAL A 74 6.72 -2.31 -12.49
C VAL A 74 6.60 -0.79 -12.63
N PRO A 75 7.42 -0.12 -13.48
CA PRO A 75 7.51 1.35 -13.50
C PRO A 75 6.18 2.10 -13.67
N MET A 76 5.26 1.56 -14.45
CA MET A 76 3.94 2.17 -14.68
C MET A 76 2.95 2.00 -13.52
N PHE A 77 3.20 1.07 -12.59
CA PHE A 77 2.31 0.80 -11.45
C PHE A 77 2.91 1.21 -10.10
N ARG A 78 4.24 1.31 -9.99
CA ARG A 78 4.96 1.53 -8.73
C ARG A 78 4.42 2.68 -7.88
N ASN A 79 4.02 3.80 -8.50
CA ASN A 79 3.52 4.98 -7.80
C ASN A 79 2.17 4.72 -7.12
N VAL A 80 1.19 4.19 -7.88
CA VAL A 80 -0.13 3.87 -7.30
C VAL A 80 -0.04 2.73 -6.30
N THR A 81 0.80 1.72 -6.57
CA THR A 81 1.05 0.62 -5.63
C THR A 81 1.63 1.11 -4.31
N LEU A 82 2.63 1.99 -4.35
CA LEU A 82 3.25 2.53 -3.13
C LEU A 82 2.28 3.42 -2.33
N LYS A 83 1.41 4.15 -3.01
CA LYS A 83 0.28 4.86 -2.36
C LYS A 83 -0.65 3.88 -1.65
N CYS A 84 -1.05 2.78 -2.30
CA CYS A 84 -1.87 1.74 -1.66
C CYS A 84 -1.18 1.18 -0.41
N LEU A 85 0.11 0.86 -0.50
CA LEU A 85 0.88 0.37 0.65
C LEU A 85 0.98 1.42 1.76
N THR A 86 1.05 2.70 1.42
CA THR A 86 1.05 3.82 2.38
C THR A 86 -0.28 3.94 3.12
N GLU A 87 -1.41 3.83 2.43
CA GLU A 87 -2.74 3.84 3.08
C GLU A 87 -2.88 2.66 4.04
N ILE A 88 -2.43 1.46 3.63
CA ILE A 88 -2.44 0.28 4.50
C ILE A 88 -1.54 0.51 5.72
N ALA A 89 -0.35 1.09 5.52
CA ALA A 89 0.61 1.37 6.59
C ALA A 89 0.13 2.45 7.58
N GLY A 90 -0.90 3.23 7.24
CA GLY A 90 -1.50 4.22 8.12
C GLY A 90 -2.59 3.67 9.05
N VAL A 91 -2.95 2.39 8.91
CA VAL A 91 -4.00 1.76 9.72
C VAL A 91 -3.49 1.48 11.14
N SER A 92 -3.96 2.25 12.12
CA SER A 92 -3.56 2.07 13.53
C SER A 92 -4.44 1.04 14.25
N VAL A 93 -4.08 -0.25 14.15
CA VAL A 93 -4.74 -1.36 14.88
C VAL A 93 -3.71 -2.39 15.36
N ASN A 94 -3.99 -3.06 16.49
CA ASN A 94 -3.05 -4.02 17.11
C ASN A 94 -3.29 -5.47 16.67
N GLN A 95 -4.43 -5.77 16.04
CA GLN A 95 -4.80 -7.15 15.68
C GLN A 95 -3.95 -7.74 14.55
N TYR A 96 -3.26 -6.88 13.78
CA TYR A 96 -2.55 -7.26 12.55
C TYR A 96 -1.05 -6.90 12.58
N GLU A 97 -0.43 -6.87 13.77
CA GLU A 97 0.99 -6.52 13.94
C GLU A 97 1.93 -7.35 13.04
N GLU A 98 1.72 -8.67 12.93
CA GLU A 98 2.53 -9.53 12.06
C GLU A 98 2.38 -9.17 10.59
N GLN A 99 1.19 -8.77 10.16
CA GLN A 99 0.92 -8.38 8.78
C GLN A 99 1.57 -7.04 8.44
N PHE A 100 1.63 -6.08 9.38
CA PHE A 100 2.40 -4.85 9.22
C PHE A 100 3.90 -5.12 9.11
N VAL A 101 4.43 -5.99 9.97
CA VAL A 101 5.83 -6.40 9.90
C VAL A 101 6.15 -7.08 8.56
N ASN A 102 5.26 -7.96 8.10
CA ASN A 102 5.39 -8.59 6.79
C ASN A 102 5.32 -7.55 5.66
N GLN A 103 4.37 -6.62 5.69
CA GLN A 103 4.28 -5.54 4.70
C GLN A 103 5.59 -4.76 4.61
N PHE A 104 6.14 -4.32 5.75
CA PHE A 104 7.39 -3.59 5.78
C PHE A 104 8.55 -4.40 5.22
N THR A 105 8.70 -5.65 5.68
CA THR A 105 9.78 -6.54 5.24
C THR A 105 9.75 -6.76 3.73
N LEU A 106 8.57 -7.07 3.18
CA LEU A 106 8.40 -7.31 1.75
C LEU A 106 8.66 -6.04 0.94
N THR A 107 8.13 -4.90 1.38
CA THR A 107 8.27 -3.61 0.70
C THR A 107 9.73 -3.17 0.68
N MET A 108 10.42 -3.22 1.82
CA MET A 108 11.85 -2.89 1.91
C MET A 108 12.71 -3.82 1.04
N GLY A 109 12.37 -5.11 0.96
CA GLY A 109 13.05 -6.07 0.08
C GLY A 109 12.96 -5.74 -1.40
N GLN A 110 11.81 -5.21 -1.87
CA GLN A 110 11.68 -4.71 -3.25
C GLN A 110 12.39 -3.35 -3.42
N LEU A 111 12.25 -2.44 -2.45
CA LEU A 111 12.85 -1.11 -2.52
C LEU A 111 14.38 -1.15 -2.61
N LYS A 112 15.06 -2.05 -1.89
CA LYS A 112 16.53 -2.22 -2.00
C LYS A 112 16.99 -2.58 -3.42
N GLN A 113 16.14 -3.24 -4.22
CA GLN A 113 16.43 -3.57 -5.62
C GLN A 113 16.17 -2.38 -6.55
N MET A 114 15.10 -1.62 -6.28
CA MET A 114 14.71 -0.47 -7.09
C MET A 114 15.60 0.76 -6.84
N LEU A 115 16.07 0.91 -5.61
CA LEU A 115 16.84 2.05 -5.14
C LEU A 115 17.98 1.53 -4.26
N PRO A 116 19.15 1.26 -4.86
CA PRO A 116 20.34 0.87 -4.11
C PRO A 116 20.67 1.89 -3.01
N LEU A 117 21.13 1.42 -1.84
CA LEU A 117 21.37 2.30 -0.67
C LEU A 117 22.45 3.36 -0.91
N ASN A 118 23.34 3.16 -1.87
CA ASN A 118 24.34 4.14 -2.31
C ASN A 118 23.79 5.18 -3.30
N THR A 119 22.49 5.14 -3.64
CA THR A 119 21.86 6.10 -4.56
C THR A 119 21.83 7.49 -3.94
N ASN A 120 22.40 8.46 -4.64
CA ASN A 120 22.26 9.86 -4.26
C ASN A 120 20.85 10.36 -4.62
N ILE A 121 19.93 10.31 -3.66
CA ILE A 121 18.52 10.71 -3.82
C ILE A 121 18.38 12.13 -4.38
N ARG A 122 19.23 13.08 -3.93
CA ARG A 122 19.17 14.47 -4.40
C ARG A 122 19.44 14.56 -5.90
N VAL A 123 20.46 13.86 -6.38
CA VAL A 123 20.82 13.85 -7.80
C VAL A 123 19.77 13.09 -8.61
N ALA A 124 19.31 11.95 -8.10
CA ALA A 124 18.25 11.15 -8.73
C ALA A 124 16.95 11.94 -8.88
N TYR A 125 16.57 12.73 -7.87
CA TYR A 125 15.41 13.60 -7.94
C TYR A 125 15.61 14.75 -8.94
N ALA A 126 16.75 15.45 -8.87
CA ALA A 126 17.02 16.62 -9.72
C ALA A 126 17.09 16.27 -11.21
N ASN A 127 17.56 15.08 -11.55
CA ASN A 127 17.67 14.58 -12.92
C ASN A 127 16.47 13.71 -13.34
N GLY A 128 15.62 13.32 -12.40
CA GLY A 128 14.49 12.43 -12.62
C GLY A 128 13.31 13.15 -13.28
N LYS A 129 12.50 12.37 -14.00
CA LYS A 129 11.22 12.83 -14.55
C LYS A 129 10.13 12.86 -13.47
N ASP A 130 8.97 13.43 -13.81
CA ASP A 130 7.81 13.53 -12.90
C ASP A 130 7.49 12.21 -12.18
N ASP A 131 7.48 11.08 -12.88
CA ASP A 131 7.19 9.76 -12.27
C ASP A 131 8.24 9.31 -11.25
N GLU A 132 9.50 9.66 -11.44
CA GLU A 132 10.60 9.32 -10.54
C GLU A 132 10.61 10.24 -9.32
N GLN A 133 10.35 11.53 -9.52
CA GLN A 133 10.17 12.49 -8.44
C GLN A 133 8.97 12.11 -7.56
N ASN A 134 7.83 11.78 -8.19
CA ASN A 134 6.64 11.27 -7.50
C ASN A 134 6.94 9.98 -6.74
N PHE A 135 7.74 9.07 -7.31
CA PHE A 135 8.12 7.84 -6.62
C PHE A 135 8.94 8.12 -5.36
N ILE A 136 9.93 9.01 -5.44
CA ILE A 136 10.73 9.44 -4.27
C ILE A 136 9.84 10.08 -3.20
N GLN A 137 8.89 10.93 -3.62
CA GLN A 137 7.92 11.52 -2.69
C GLN A 137 7.05 10.44 -2.02
N ASN A 138 6.46 9.53 -2.79
CA ASN A 138 5.61 8.45 -2.27
C ASN A 138 6.40 7.51 -1.34
N LEU A 139 7.68 7.28 -1.63
CA LEU A 139 8.59 6.54 -0.74
C LEU A 139 8.77 7.25 0.60
N SER A 140 9.00 8.56 0.58
CA SER A 140 9.11 9.33 1.82
C SER A 140 7.81 9.28 2.64
N LEU A 141 6.65 9.36 1.98
CA LEU A 141 5.34 9.24 2.64
C LEU A 141 5.14 7.85 3.25
N PHE A 142 5.45 6.79 2.51
CA PHE A 142 5.38 5.42 3.02
C PHE A 142 6.21 5.23 4.28
N LEU A 143 7.51 5.59 4.22
CA LEU A 143 8.44 5.40 5.34
C LEU A 143 8.03 6.25 6.55
N CYS A 144 7.69 7.52 6.34
CA CYS A 144 7.23 8.39 7.43
C CYS A 144 5.96 7.87 8.08
N THR A 145 4.95 7.47 7.29
CA THR A 145 3.69 6.93 7.81
C THR A 145 3.94 5.64 8.59
N PHE A 146 4.63 4.67 7.99
CA PHE A 146 4.86 3.38 8.63
C PHE A 146 5.67 3.51 9.92
N LEU A 147 6.79 4.24 9.90
CA LEU A 147 7.65 4.37 11.07
C LEU A 147 6.97 5.14 12.21
N LYS A 148 6.12 6.12 11.87
CA LYS A 148 5.35 6.86 12.86
C LYS A 148 4.32 5.97 13.58
N GLU A 149 3.55 5.19 12.83
CA GLU A 149 2.47 4.38 13.40
C GLU A 149 2.97 3.03 13.98
N HIS A 150 3.98 2.43 13.36
CA HIS A 150 4.40 1.05 13.61
C HIS A 150 5.90 0.88 13.91
N GLY A 151 6.67 1.96 14.05
CA GLY A 151 8.13 1.90 14.25
C GLY A 151 8.56 1.01 15.42
N GLN A 152 7.81 1.03 16.53
CA GLN A 152 8.09 0.19 17.70
C GLN A 152 8.01 -1.32 17.40
N LEU A 153 7.18 -1.74 16.44
CA LEU A 153 7.10 -3.15 16.03
C LEU A 153 8.40 -3.61 15.36
N ILE A 154 9.06 -2.70 14.65
CA ILE A 154 10.32 -2.95 13.96
C ILE A 154 11.49 -2.91 14.94
N GLU A 155 11.52 -1.92 15.84
CA GLU A 155 12.60 -1.78 16.83
C GLU A 155 12.73 -2.98 17.78
N LYS A 156 11.59 -3.58 18.16
CA LYS A 156 11.55 -4.77 19.03
C LYS A 156 12.11 -6.03 18.35
N ARG A 157 12.28 -6.04 17.02
CA ARG A 157 12.76 -7.19 16.25
C ARG A 157 14.19 -6.95 15.78
N ASN A 158 15.15 -7.62 16.42
CA ASN A 158 16.58 -7.42 16.18
C ASN A 158 16.99 -7.53 14.70
N ASN A 159 16.41 -8.48 13.96
CA ASN A 159 16.68 -8.71 12.54
C ASN A 159 16.18 -7.59 11.62
N LEU A 160 15.12 -6.87 12.00
CA LEU A 160 14.59 -5.77 11.20
C LEU A 160 15.20 -4.42 11.59
N ARG A 161 15.63 -4.30 12.86
CA ARG A 161 16.40 -3.15 13.34
C ARG A 161 17.68 -2.94 12.52
N GLU A 162 18.38 -4.02 12.16
CA GLU A 162 19.55 -3.92 11.28
C GLU A 162 19.19 -3.34 9.91
N SER A 163 18.06 -3.75 9.32
CA SER A 163 17.60 -3.19 8.05
C SER A 163 17.16 -1.71 8.10
N LEU A 164 16.95 -1.15 9.29
CA LEU A 164 16.73 0.30 9.47
C LEU A 164 18.04 1.09 9.58
N MET A 165 19.14 0.42 9.95
CA MET A 165 20.45 1.02 10.20
C MET A 165 21.42 0.89 9.03
N GLU A 166 21.05 0.14 7.99
CA GLU A 166 21.72 0.04 6.68
C GLU A 166 21.30 1.16 5.73
#